data_AF-A0A6P3CKK3-F1
#
_entry.id   AF-A0A6P3CKK3-F1
#
_cell.length_a   1.000
_cell.length_b   1.000
_cell.length_c   1.000
_cell.angle_alpha   90.00
_cell.angle_beta   90.00
_cell.angle_gamma   90.00
#
_symmetry.space_group_name_H-M   'P 1'
#
loop_
_entity.id
_entity.type
_entity.pdbx_description
1 polymer ?
#
loop_
_entity_poly.entity_id
_entity_poly.type
_entity_poly.pdbx_seq_one_letter_code
_entity_poly.pdbx_strand_id
1 'polypeptide(L)'
;MCHGADARGTGPLANKSNPPTPDLTTPAFKKRLNDYPGVIVSSVILRPNGDLIPKTLRENGVKLPPHAWTVKDFRDLNQYMSGLILKN
;
A
#
# COMPACT_ATOMS: atom_id res chain seq x y z
N MET A 1 4.03 -4.89 -5.53
CA MET A 1 3.65 -6.33 -5.52
C MET A 1 2.15 -6.54 -5.65
N CYS A 2 1.35 -5.92 -4.79
CA CYS A 2 -0.11 -6.06 -4.85
C CYS A 2 -0.74 -4.95 -5.72
N HIS A 3 -0.45 -3.68 -5.41
CA HIS A 3 -1.11 -2.55 -6.06
C HIS A 3 -0.60 -2.20 -7.46
N GLY A 4 0.51 -2.77 -7.91
CA GLY A 4 1.14 -2.39 -9.19
C GLY A 4 1.89 -1.06 -9.13
N ALA A 5 2.49 -0.66 -10.26
CA ALA A 5 3.19 0.63 -10.40
C ALA A 5 2.22 1.82 -10.54
N ASP A 6 0.99 1.54 -10.94
CA ASP A 6 -0.11 2.50 -11.09
C ASP A 6 -0.98 2.64 -9.83
N ALA A 7 -0.69 1.86 -8.78
CA ALA A 7 -1.45 1.76 -7.53
C ALA A 7 -2.90 1.24 -7.67
N ARG A 8 -3.25 0.63 -8.81
CA ARG A 8 -4.63 0.22 -9.13
C ARG A 8 -4.99 -1.22 -8.78
N GLY A 9 -4.09 -1.95 -8.13
CA GLY A 9 -4.28 -3.40 -7.94
C GLY A 9 -3.92 -4.18 -9.19
N THR A 10 -2.88 -3.78 -9.91
CA THR A 10 -2.41 -4.47 -11.14
C THR A 10 -1.14 -5.31 -10.91
N GLY A 11 -0.68 -5.41 -9.66
CA GLY A 11 0.51 -6.17 -9.34
C GLY A 11 0.31 -7.68 -9.48
N PRO A 12 1.41 -8.46 -9.58
CA PRO A 12 1.35 -9.92 -9.75
C PRO A 12 0.57 -10.65 -8.62
N LEU A 13 0.43 -10.03 -7.45
CA LEU A 13 -0.32 -10.58 -6.32
C LEU A 13 -1.72 -9.97 -6.14
N ALA A 14 -2.18 -9.09 -7.04
CA ALA A 14 -3.41 -8.33 -6.85
C ALA A 14 -4.64 -9.20 -6.54
N ASN A 15 -4.75 -10.33 -7.23
CA ASN A 15 -5.88 -11.27 -7.13
C ASN A 15 -5.58 -12.48 -6.24
N LYS A 16 -4.52 -12.42 -5.42
CA LYS A 16 -4.07 -13.53 -4.56
C LYS A 16 -4.46 -13.37 -3.09
N SER A 17 -5.11 -12.26 -2.73
CA SER A 17 -5.71 -12.04 -1.41
C SER A 17 -7.24 -12.12 -1.48
N ASN A 18 -7.88 -12.39 -0.34
CA ASN A 18 -9.33 -12.28 -0.20
C ASN A 18 -9.67 -11.37 1.00
N PRO A 19 -10.29 -10.19 0.79
CA PRO A 19 -10.68 -9.61 -0.50
C PRO A 19 -9.47 -9.28 -1.40
N PRO A 20 -9.68 -9.11 -2.73
CA PRO A 20 -8.61 -8.75 -3.65
C PRO A 20 -8.02 -7.38 -3.31
N THR A 21 -6.83 -7.12 -3.84
CA THR A 21 -6.11 -5.87 -3.60
C THR A 21 -6.90 -4.68 -4.15
N PRO A 22 -7.18 -3.64 -3.34
CA PRO A 22 -8.01 -2.51 -3.79
C PRO A 22 -7.26 -1.55 -4.71
N ASP A 23 -8.01 -0.85 -5.57
CA ASP A 23 -7.54 0.29 -6.35
C ASP A 23 -7.40 1.54 -5.46
N LEU A 24 -6.17 2.02 -5.28
CA LEU A 24 -5.88 3.20 -4.45
C LEU A 24 -6.09 4.52 -5.21
N THR A 25 -6.51 4.48 -6.47
CA THR A 25 -6.78 5.66 -7.30
C THR A 25 -8.27 6.01 -7.34
N THR A 26 -9.12 5.28 -6.61
CA THR A 26 -10.55 5.61 -6.52
C THR A 26 -10.77 7.02 -5.94
N PRO A 27 -11.81 7.76 -6.36
CA PRO A 27 -12.11 9.09 -5.81
C PRO A 27 -12.24 9.09 -4.28
N ALA A 28 -12.84 8.04 -3.73
CA ALA A 28 -12.97 7.86 -2.28
C ALA A 28 -11.61 7.72 -1.59
N PHE A 29 -10.68 6.96 -2.16
CA PHE A 29 -9.33 6.83 -1.60
C PHE A 29 -8.53 8.12 -1.76
N LYS A 30 -8.59 8.79 -2.92
CA LYS A 30 -7.96 10.10 -3.14
C LYS A 30 -8.38 11.10 -2.06
N LYS A 31 -9.70 11.18 -1.78
CA LYS A 31 -10.22 12.04 -0.70
C LYS A 31 -9.63 11.67 0.66
N ARG A 32 -9.61 10.37 1.01
CA ARG A 32 -9.05 9.92 2.30
C ARG A 32 -7.56 10.19 2.43
N LEU A 33 -6.78 10.02 1.35
CA LEU A 33 -5.36 10.32 1.33
C LEU A 33 -5.10 11.82 1.51
N ASN A 34 -5.93 12.67 0.90
CA ASN A 34 -5.83 14.12 1.05
C ASN A 34 -6.23 14.60 2.45
N ASP A 35 -7.31 14.05 3.00
CA ASP A 35 -7.83 14.44 4.33
C ASP A 35 -6.94 13.91 5.47
N TYR A 36 -6.35 12.72 5.31
CA TYR A 36 -5.64 12.01 6.37
C TYR A 36 -4.31 11.35 5.91
N PRO A 37 -3.36 12.10 5.31
CA PRO A 37 -2.15 11.51 4.71
C PRO A 37 -1.31 10.71 5.71
N GLY A 38 -1.10 11.25 6.92
CA GLY A 38 -0.33 10.59 7.96
C GLY A 38 -0.94 9.25 8.42
N VAL A 39 -2.27 9.17 8.51
CA VAL A 39 -2.98 7.93 8.88
C VAL A 39 -2.85 6.88 7.78
N ILE A 40 -3.02 7.28 6.52
CA ILE A 40 -2.89 6.37 5.38
C ILE A 40 -1.45 5.82 5.30
N VAL A 41 -0.44 6.68 5.34
CA VAL A 41 0.97 6.28 5.27
C VAL A 41 1.35 5.38 6.44
N SER A 42 0.90 5.70 7.65
CA SER A 42 1.14 4.86 8.83
C SER A 42 0.49 3.48 8.72
N SER A 43 -0.70 3.39 8.11
CA SER A 43 -1.39 2.11 7.92
C SER A 43 -0.63 1.15 7.00
N VAL A 44 0.14 1.66 6.02
CA VAL A 44 0.98 0.84 5.13
C VAL A 44 2.11 0.16 5.91
N ILE A 45 2.69 0.88 6.88
CA ILE A 45 3.85 0.43 7.65
C ILE A 45 3.43 -0.47 8.82
N LEU A 46 2.42 -0.03 9.56
CA LEU A 46 1.91 -0.73 10.75
C LEU A 46 1.09 -1.98 10.41
N ARG A 47 0.65 -2.13 9.15
CA ARG A 47 -0.05 -3.31 8.61
C ARG A 47 -1.21 -3.76 9.52
N PRO A 48 -2.27 -2.94 9.66
CA PRO A 48 -3.36 -3.22 10.60
C PRO A 48 -4.09 -4.54 10.33
N ASN A 49 -4.04 -5.05 9.09
CA ASN A 49 -4.49 -6.41 8.75
C ASN A 49 -3.34 -7.40 9.00
N GLY A 50 -3.16 -7.76 10.28
CA GLY A 50 -1.98 -8.45 10.80
C GLY A 50 -1.61 -9.77 10.11
N ASP A 51 -2.56 -10.50 9.54
CA ASP A 51 -2.29 -11.80 8.88
C ASP A 51 -2.52 -11.80 7.36
N LEU A 52 -3.42 -10.98 6.81
CA LEU A 52 -3.77 -11.04 5.38
C LEU A 52 -2.56 -10.85 4.47
N ILE A 53 -1.81 -9.75 4.65
CA ILE A 53 -0.66 -9.43 3.80
C ILE A 53 0.48 -10.43 4.02
N PRO A 54 0.93 -10.72 5.26
CA PRO A 54 1.98 -11.72 5.47
C PRO A 54 1.63 -13.12 4.93
N LYS A 55 0.37 -13.55 5.08
CA LYS A 55 -0.12 -14.82 4.54
C LYS A 55 -0.02 -14.85 3.01
N THR A 56 -0.57 -13.83 2.33
CA THR A 56 -0.51 -13.76 0.86
C THR A 56 0.94 -13.76 0.35
N LEU A 57 1.87 -13.05 1.01
CA LEU A 57 3.28 -13.08 0.62
C LEU A 57 3.89 -14.48 0.80
N ARG A 58 3.66 -15.12 1.96
CA ARG A 58 4.19 -16.45 2.27
C ARG A 58 3.68 -17.53 1.31
N GLU A 59 2.37 -17.55 1.04
CA GLU A 59 1.74 -18.54 0.15
C GLU A 59 2.19 -18.41 -1.31
N ASN A 60 2.66 -17.22 -1.71
CA ASN A 60 3.17 -16.96 -3.06
C ASN A 60 4.70 -16.95 -3.11
N GLY A 61 5.38 -17.51 -2.11
CA GLY A 61 6.84 -17.68 -2.10
C GLY A 61 7.63 -16.37 -1.98
N VAL A 62 6.98 -15.28 -1.59
CA VAL A 62 7.61 -13.96 -1.48
C VAL A 62 8.21 -13.78 -0.10
N LYS A 63 9.50 -13.48 -0.06
CA LYS A 63 10.24 -13.11 1.15
C LYS A 63 10.66 -11.65 1.05
N LEU A 64 10.23 -10.84 2.01
CA LEU A 64 10.69 -9.46 2.18
C LEU A 64 11.66 -9.40 3.36
N PRO A 65 12.83 -8.77 3.20
CA PRO A 65 13.71 -8.54 4.33
C PRO A 65 13.02 -7.58 5.33
N PRO A 66 13.33 -7.69 6.63
CA PRO A 66 12.90 -6.70 7.59
C PRO A 66 13.46 -5.32 7.20
N HIS A 67 12.63 -4.28 7.32
CA HIS A 67 13.03 -2.89 7.09
C HIS A 67 12.81 -2.07 8.36
N ALA A 68 13.85 -1.36 8.80
CA ALA A 68 13.75 -0.43 9.91
C ALA A 68 13.27 0.93 9.39
N TRP A 69 11.98 1.19 9.56
CA TRP A 69 11.36 2.42 9.08
C TRP A 69 11.86 3.65 9.83
N THR A 70 12.34 4.64 9.08
CA THR A 70 12.80 5.95 9.59
C THR A 70 11.77 7.03 9.30
N VAL A 71 11.79 8.15 10.04
CA VAL A 71 10.90 9.30 9.75
C VAL A 71 11.03 9.79 8.30
N LYS A 72 12.22 9.69 7.69
CA LYS A 72 12.42 10.03 6.28
C LYS A 72 11.63 9.10 5.36
N ASP A 73 11.61 7.80 5.63
CA ASP A 73 10.84 6.84 4.83
C ASP A 73 9.34 7.15 4.84
N PHE A 74 8.79 7.60 5.98
CA PHE A 74 7.38 8.03 6.05
C PHE A 74 7.13 9.25 5.15
N ARG A 75 8.04 10.23 5.14
CA ARG A 75 7.92 11.44 4.32
C ARG A 75 8.02 11.10 2.83
N ASP A 76 9.00 10.28 2.46
CA ASP A 76 9.23 9.85 1.08
C ASP A 76 8.05 9.02 0.57
N LEU A 77 7.52 8.10 1.40
CA LEU A 77 6.33 7.32 1.07
C LEU A 77 5.09 8.21 0.88
N ASN A 78 4.88 9.19 1.76
CA ASN A 78 3.80 10.16 1.61
C ASN A 78 3.92 10.93 0.29
N GLN A 79 5.10 11.50 0.02
CA GLN A 79 5.35 12.25 -1.21
C GLN A 79 5.14 11.40 -2.46
N TYR A 80 5.63 10.16 -2.45
CA TYR A 80 5.44 9.22 -3.54
C TYR A 80 3.96 8.89 -3.75
N MET A 81 3.24 8.51 -2.69
CA MET A 81 1.81 8.17 -2.78
C MET A 81 0.97 9.35 -3.25
N SER A 82 1.15 10.53 -2.65
CA SER A 82 0.44 11.74 -3.09
C SER A 82 0.76 12.09 -4.54
N GLY A 83 2.03 11.99 -4.94
CA GLY A 83 2.45 12.24 -6.32
C GLY A 83 1.81 11.29 -7.31
N LEU A 84 1.75 9.99 -7.00
CA LEU A 84 1.19 8.97 -7.88
C LEU A 84 -0.34 8.98 -7.93
N ILE A 85 -1.00 9.20 -6.79
CA ILE A 85 -2.45 9.01 -6.62
C ILE A 85 -3.23 10.30 -6.85
N LEU A 86 -2.69 11.47 -6.47
CA LEU A 86 -3.43 12.74 -6.55
C LEU A 86 -3.17 13.53 -7.83
N LYS A 87 -2.06 13.28 -8.54
CA LYS A 87 -1.74 13.98 -9.82
C LYS A 87 -2.38 13.34 -11.05
N ASN A 88 -2.76 12.07 -10.95
CA ASN A 88 -3.61 11.36 -11.91
C ASN A 88 -5.07 11.46 -11.47
#